data_AF-A0A8T5F7Z2-F1
#
_entry.id   AF-A0A8T5F7Z2-F1
#
_cell.length_a   1.000
_cell.length_b   1.000
_cell.length_c   1.000
_cell.angle_alpha   90.00
_cell.angle_beta   90.00
_cell.angle_gamma   90.00
#
_symmetry.space_group_name_H-M   'P 1'
#
loop_
_entity.id
_entity.type
_entity.pdbx_description
1 polymer ?
#
loop_
_entity_poly.entity_id
_entity_poly.type
_entity_poly.pdbx_seq_one_letter_code
_entity_poly.pdbx_strand_id
1 'polypeptide(L)' 'MTGLFKQPKRKLKKLIKDGEYVDAITFGKSLEPEYSDDSDFMFIMGSIYFIVDDAKMALPYFEKSFQLNPDDIEMLT' A
#
# COMPACT_ATOMS: atom_id res chain seq x y z
N MET A 1 -3.14 -25.04 -13.20
CA MET A 1 -3.93 -23.97 -13.84
C MET A 1 -4.71 -23.19 -12.79
N THR A 2 -4.09 -22.19 -12.15
CA THR A 2 -4.80 -21.13 -11.38
C THR A 2 -3.95 -19.85 -11.43
N GLY A 3 -3.49 -19.50 -12.63
CA GLY A 3 -2.71 -18.29 -12.91
C GLY A 3 -3.52 -17.15 -13.53
N LEU A 4 -4.86 -17.18 -13.42
CA LEU A 4 -5.71 -16.11 -13.94
C LEU A 4 -5.90 -15.04 -12.84
N PHE A 5 -4.99 -14.05 -12.87
CA PHE A 5 -5.14 -12.73 -12.27
C PHE A 5 -5.35 -12.69 -10.74
N LYS A 6 -4.32 -13.05 -9.98
CA LYS A 6 -4.19 -12.45 -8.63
C LYS A 6 -3.95 -10.95 -8.84
N GLN A 7 -4.95 -10.14 -8.54
CA GLN A 7 -4.86 -8.67 -8.55
C GLN A 7 -4.89 -8.16 -7.10
N PRO A 8 -3.88 -8.49 -6.28
CA PRO A 8 -3.88 -8.21 -4.85
C PRO A 8 -3.96 -6.70 -4.57
N LYS A 9 -3.23 -5.86 -5.33
CA LYS A 9 -3.33 -4.39 -5.24
C LYS A 9 -4.75 -3.88 -5.53
N ARG A 10 -5.48 -4.50 -6.47
CA ARG A 10 -6.88 -4.13 -6.76
C ARG A 10 -7.82 -4.46 -5.60
N LYS A 11 -7.64 -5.62 -4.96
CA LYS A 11 -8.39 -5.98 -3.76
C LYS A 11 -8.08 -5.01 -2.62
N LEU A 12 -6.82 -4.66 -2.43
CA LEU A 12 -6.39 -3.70 -1.41
C LEU A 12 -7.03 -2.32 -1.64
N LYS A 13 -6.98 -1.78 -2.86
CA LYS A 13 -7.67 -0.52 -3.23
C LYS A 13 -9.17 -0.58 -3.00
N LYS A 14 -9.80 -1.75 -3.23
CA LYS A 14 -11.23 -1.94 -2.94
C LYS A 14 -11.52 -1.83 -1.45
N LEU A 15 -10.75 -2.51 -0.59
CA LEU A 15 -10.93 -2.42 0.87
C LEU A 15 -10.83 -0.98 1.38
N ILE A 16 -9.87 -0.21 0.87
CA ILE A 16 -9.71 1.22 1.19
C ILE A 16 -10.95 2.02 0.78
N LYS A 17 -11.45 1.80 -0.44
CA LYS A 17 -12.63 2.48 -0.97
C LYS A 17 -13.89 2.16 -0.15
N ASP A 18 -14.01 0.92 0.31
CA ASP A 18 -15.14 0.45 1.10
C ASP A 18 -15.03 0.86 2.59
N GLY A 19 -13.92 1.49 3.00
CA GLY A 19 -13.68 1.94 4.37
C GLY A 19 -13.23 0.82 5.32
N GLU A 20 -12.94 -0.37 4.78
CA GLU A 20 -12.52 -1.57 5.52
C GLU A 20 -11.02 -1.49 5.87
N TYR A 21 -10.62 -0.47 6.65
CA TYR A 21 -9.20 -0.18 6.88
C TYR A 21 -8.48 -1.26 7.69
N VAL A 22 -9.14 -1.90 8.66
CA VAL A 22 -8.54 -2.99 9.45
C VAL A 22 -8.22 -4.20 8.56
N ASP A 23 -9.13 -4.54 7.66
CA ASP A 23 -8.92 -5.62 6.69
C ASP A 23 -7.89 -5.21 5.64
N ALA A 24 -7.86 -3.94 5.21
CA ALA A 24 -6.83 -3.41 4.33
C ALA A 24 -5.43 -3.54 4.95
N ILE A 25 -5.25 -3.17 6.22
CA ILE A 25 -3.97 -3.31 6.94
C ILE A 25 -3.58 -4.79 7.02
N THR A 26 -4.50 -5.65 7.45
CA THR A 26 -4.23 -7.08 7.64
C THR A 26 -3.86 -7.75 6.31
N PHE A 27 -4.63 -7.46 5.26
CA PHE A 27 -4.36 -7.98 3.93
C PHE A 27 -3.08 -7.40 3.34
N GLY A 28 -2.84 -6.10 3.49
CA GLY A 28 -1.61 -5.42 3.06
C GLY A 28 -0.36 -6.04 3.67
N LYS A 29 -0.33 -6.27 4.99
CA LYS A 29 0.79 -6.96 5.66
C LYS A 29 1.06 -8.37 5.12
N SER A 30 0.01 -9.09 4.71
CA SER A 30 0.19 -10.42 4.10
C SER A 30 0.87 -10.37 2.72
N LEU A 31 0.81 -9.21 2.04
CA LEU A 31 1.43 -8.97 0.73
C LEU A 31 2.85 -8.41 0.86
N GLU A 32 3.21 -7.83 2.00
CA GLU A 32 4.48 -7.15 2.21
C GLU A 32 5.73 -7.99 1.84
N PRO A 33 5.80 -9.32 2.08
CA PRO A 33 6.94 -10.12 1.64
C PRO A 33 7.12 -10.22 0.11
N GLU A 34 6.05 -10.04 -0.66
CA GLU A 34 6.05 -10.15 -2.12
C GLU A 34 6.19 -8.76 -2.80
N TYR A 35 5.69 -7.71 -2.14
CA TYR A 35 5.62 -6.35 -2.70
C TYR A 35 6.49 -5.35 -1.93
N SER A 36 7.46 -5.83 -1.13
CA SER A 36 8.30 -4.93 -0.33
C SER A 36 9.04 -3.90 -1.16
N ASP A 37 9.38 -4.22 -2.41
CA ASP A 37 10.15 -3.36 -3.31
C ASP A 37 9.28 -2.77 -4.44
N ASP A 38 7.95 -2.78 -4.27
CA ASP A 38 6.98 -2.14 -5.15
C ASP A 38 6.61 -0.76 -4.59
N SER A 39 6.99 0.29 -5.31
CA SER A 39 6.74 1.68 -4.93
C SER A 39 5.24 1.95 -4.71
N ASP A 40 4.36 1.57 -5.64
CA ASP A 40 2.91 1.80 -5.49
C ASP A 40 2.37 1.12 -4.24
N PHE A 41 2.83 -0.09 -3.95
CA PHE A 41 2.39 -0.84 -2.78
C PHE A 41 2.79 -0.12 -1.49
N MET A 42 4.02 0.38 -1.43
CA MET A 42 4.50 1.19 -0.31
C MET A 42 3.66 2.45 -0.12
N PHE A 43 3.36 3.16 -1.22
CA PHE A 43 2.48 4.33 -1.17
C PHE A 43 1.07 3.99 -0.66
N ILE A 44 0.50 2.89 -1.13
CA ILE A 44 -0.83 2.42 -0.70
C ILE A 44 -0.82 2.09 0.81
N MET A 45 0.21 1.40 1.31
CA MET A 45 0.33 1.08 2.74
C MET A 45 0.48 2.33 3.60
N GLY A 46 1.32 3.28 3.17
CA GLY A 46 1.44 4.59 3.82
C GLY A 46 0.10 5.31 3.87
N SER A 47 -0.63 5.32 2.74
CA SER A 47 -1.96 5.94 2.64
C SER A 47 -2.97 5.31 3.58
N ILE A 48 -2.99 3.98 3.71
CA ILE A 48 -3.90 3.28 4.65
C ILE A 48 -3.63 3.75 6.08
N TYR A 49 -2.36 3.76 6.50
CA TYR A 49 -1.97 4.17 7.86
C TYR A 49 -2.25 5.65 8.11
N PHE A 50 -2.05 6.50 7.11
CA PHE A 50 -2.37 7.91 7.19
C PHE A 50 -3.88 8.17 7.37
N ILE A 51 -4.73 7.45 6.63
CA ILE A 51 -6.20 7.57 6.73
C ILE A 51 -6.70 7.20 8.14
N VAL A 52 -6.08 6.22 8.79
CA VAL A 52 -6.44 5.82 10.17
C VAL A 52 -5.71 6.62 11.25
N ASP A 53 -5.11 7.76 10.88
CA ASP A 53 -4.40 8.68 11.77
C ASP A 53 -3.19 8.06 12.51
N ASP A 54 -2.59 7.02 11.92
CA ASP A 54 -1.34 6.41 12.40
C ASP A 54 -0.15 6.90 11.57
N ALA A 55 0.16 8.19 11.71
CA ALA A 55 1.26 8.83 11.00
C ALA A 55 2.63 8.17 11.29
N LYS A 56 2.78 7.56 12.48
CA LYS A 56 4.02 6.87 12.87
C LYS A 56 4.27 5.64 12.01
N MET A 57 3.22 4.89 11.70
CA MET A 57 3.30 3.75 10.80
C MET A 57 3.31 4.19 9.33
N ALA A 58 2.63 5.29 8.97
CA ALA A 58 2.55 5.77 7.60
C ALA A 58 3.91 6.24 7.04
N LEU A 59 4.67 7.00 7.84
CA LEU A 59 5.93 7.62 7.42
C LEU A 59 6.95 6.64 6.81
N PRO A 60 7.33 5.52 7.45
CA PRO A 60 8.33 4.61 6.87
C PRO A 60 7.87 3.99 5.54
N TYR A 61 6.56 3.80 5.33
CA TYR A 61 6.02 3.33 4.05
C TYR A 61 6.18 4.39 2.96
N PHE A 62 5.86 5.66 3.25
CA PHE A 62 6.06 6.74 2.29
C PHE A 62 7.53 6.98 1.97
N GLU A 63 8.42 6.95 2.98
CA GLU A 63 9.86 7.06 2.77
C GLU A 63 10.39 5.94 1.87
N LYS A 64 9.96 4.69 2.11
CA LYS A 64 10.36 3.57 1.26
C LYS A 64 9.81 3.71 -0.16
N SER A 65 8.56 4.17 -0.29
CA SER A 65 7.96 4.48 -1.58
C SER A 65 8.83 5.45 -2.38
N PHE A 66 9.17 6.58 -1.77
CA PHE A 66 9.98 7.62 -2.39
C PHE A 66 11.40 7.13 -2.72
N GLN A 67 12.00 6.30 -1.86
CA GLN A 67 13.30 5.69 -2.15
C GLN A 67 13.26 4.76 -3.37
N LEU A 68 12.17 4.01 -3.57
CA LEU A 68 12.01 3.08 -4.68
C LEU A 68 11.71 3.78 -6.01
N ASN A 69 10.97 4.88 -5.98
CA ASN A 69 10.67 5.69 -7.17
C ASN A 69 10.76 7.21 -6.88
N PRO A 70 11.97 7.79 -6.83
CA PRO A 70 12.15 9.20 -6.48
C PRO A 70 11.57 10.20 -7.49
N ASP A 71 11.41 9.76 -8.75
CA ASP A 71 10.91 10.59 -9.86
C ASP A 71 9.37 10.56 -9.95
N ASP A 72 8.71 9.85 -9.04
CA ASP A 72 7.25 9.73 -9.01
C ASP A 72 6.59 10.98 -8.45
N ILE A 73 6.16 11.86 -9.35
CA ILE A 73 5.52 13.13 -8.99
C ILE A 73 4.19 12.88 -8.24
N GLU A 74 3.52 11.73 -8.46
CA GLU A 74 2.28 11.41 -7.73
C GLU A 74 2.50 11.30 -6.22
N MET A 75 3.74 11.06 -5.75
CA MET A 75 4.05 11.07 -4.32
C MET A 75 4.05 12.45 -3.69
N LEU A 76 4.22 13.49 -4.50
CA LEU A 76 4.42 14.87 -4.05
C LEU A 76 3.16 15.74 -4.20
N THR A 77 2.11 15.24 -4.85
CA THR A 77 0.86 15.95 -5.14
C THR A 77 -0.33 15.36 -4.40
#